data_AF-A0AAD3DXF6-F1
#
_entry.id   AF-A0AAD3DXF6-F1
#
_cell.length_a   1.000
_cell.length_b   1.000
_cell.length_c   1.000
_cell.angle_alpha   90.00
_cell.angle_beta   90.00
_cell.angle_gamma   90.00
#
_symmetry.space_group_name_H-M   'P 1'
#
loop_
_entity.id
_entity.type
_entity.pdbx_description
1 polymer ?
#
loop_
_entity_poly.entity_id
_entity_poly.type
_entity_poly.pdbx_seq_one_letter_code
_entity_poly.pdbx_strand_id
1 'polypeptide(L)'
;RRYRSALAELLLGGEGAVWSRRYERAAPQQVCSEVAEVAARLRVARVVVGHSVQRGGRVSSRCGGQLVMADVGISRAIAGEMAVLECTAGQMRVLYGDGQSERL
;
A
#
# COMPACT_ATOMS: atom_id res chain seq x y z
N ARG A 1 7.71 31.45 0.43
CA ARG A 1 7.65 30.92 -0.96
C ARG A 1 8.38 29.57 -1.12
N ARG A 2 9.61 29.40 -0.64
CA ARG A 2 10.42 28.14 -0.71
C ARG A 2 9.81 26.90 -0.04
N TYR A 3 9.08 27.04 1.07
CA TYR A 3 8.47 25.88 1.77
C TYR A 3 7.31 25.24 0.98
N ARG A 4 6.60 26.02 0.14
CA ARG A 4 5.51 25.49 -0.70
C ARG A 4 6.03 24.55 -1.79
N SER A 5 7.20 24.81 -2.35
CA SER A 5 7.79 23.94 -3.37
C SER A 5 8.36 22.65 -2.78
N ALA A 6 8.99 22.70 -1.59
CA ALA A 6 9.52 21.51 -0.94
C ALA A 6 8.42 20.55 -0.48
N LEU A 7 7.33 21.07 0.12
CA LEU A 7 6.19 20.24 0.50
C LEU A 7 5.49 19.65 -0.74
N ALA A 8 5.33 20.44 -1.80
CA ALA A 8 4.78 19.94 -3.06
C ALA A 8 5.64 18.80 -3.63
N GLU A 9 6.96 18.91 -3.58
CA GLU A 9 7.85 17.83 -4.02
C GLU A 9 7.71 16.57 -3.15
N LEU A 10 7.65 16.72 -1.83
CA LEU A 10 7.48 15.58 -0.90
C LEU A 10 6.15 14.85 -1.06
N LEU A 11 5.09 15.54 -1.49
CA LEU A 11 3.76 14.94 -1.65
C LEU A 11 3.50 14.48 -3.08
N LEU A 12 3.80 15.34 -4.05
CA LEU A 12 3.39 15.22 -5.45
C LEU A 12 4.55 15.01 -6.43
N GLY A 13 5.80 15.09 -5.97
CA GLY A 13 6.95 14.70 -6.78
C GLY A 13 6.92 13.21 -7.12
N GLY A 14 7.76 12.77 -8.07
CA GLY A 14 7.75 11.38 -8.54
C GLY A 14 8.05 10.34 -7.45
N GLU A 15 8.91 10.71 -6.49
CA GLU A 15 9.21 9.92 -5.29
C GLU A 15 8.40 10.38 -4.06
N GLY A 16 7.48 11.32 -4.25
CA GLY A 16 6.60 11.82 -3.20
C GLY A 16 5.54 10.81 -2.78
N ALA A 17 4.88 11.09 -1.66
CA ALA A 17 3.95 10.16 -1.01
C ALA A 17 2.81 9.66 -1.91
N VAL A 18 2.38 10.44 -2.90
CA VAL A 18 1.27 10.08 -3.79
C VAL A 18 1.71 9.21 -4.99
N TRP A 19 2.92 9.43 -5.51
CA TRP A 19 3.37 8.83 -6.78
C TRP A 19 4.45 7.76 -6.63
N SER A 20 5.09 7.68 -5.46
CA SER A 20 6.17 6.73 -5.27
C SER A 20 5.70 5.28 -5.46
N ARG A 21 6.49 4.52 -6.22
CA ARG A 21 6.34 3.06 -6.40
C ARG A 21 7.43 2.29 -5.68
N ARG A 22 8.09 2.93 -4.70
CA ARG A 22 9.26 2.38 -4.01
C ARG A 22 9.00 1.02 -3.38
N TYR A 23 7.85 0.86 -2.70
CA TYR A 23 7.49 -0.40 -2.05
C TYR A 23 7.21 -1.55 -3.03
N GLU A 24 6.88 -1.25 -4.28
CA GLU A 24 6.77 -2.25 -5.35
C GLU A 24 8.16 -2.63 -5.90
N ARG A 25 8.99 -1.63 -6.19
CA ARG A 25 10.20 -1.74 -7.02
C ARG A 25 11.48 -2.09 -6.27
N ALA A 26 11.61 -1.68 -5.00
CA ALA A 26 12.83 -1.89 -4.22
C ALA A 26 12.97 -3.35 -3.74
N ALA A 27 14.18 -3.72 -3.34
CA ALA A 27 14.47 -5.06 -2.83
C ALA A 27 13.67 -5.35 -1.54
N PRO A 28 13.17 -6.58 -1.33
CA PRO A 28 12.30 -6.90 -0.19
C PRO A 28 12.88 -6.52 1.18
N GLN A 29 14.18 -6.74 1.39
CA GLN A 29 14.86 -6.42 2.66
C GLN A 29 14.86 -4.90 2.93
N GLN A 30 15.11 -4.10 1.89
CA GLN A 30 15.08 -2.65 2.00
C GLN A 30 13.66 -2.17 2.31
N VAL A 31 12.66 -2.66 1.57
CA VAL A 31 11.25 -2.33 1.79
C VAL A 31 10.83 -2.63 3.22
N CYS A 32 11.17 -3.82 3.74
CA CYS A 32 10.78 -4.19 5.09
C CYS A 32 11.48 -3.38 6.18
N SER A 33 12.74 -3.01 5.99
CA SER A 33 13.43 -2.10 6.91
C SER A 33 12.79 -0.71 6.94
N GLU A 34 12.49 -0.14 5.77
CA GLU A 34 11.85 1.18 5.65
C GLU A 34 10.44 1.18 6.27
N VAL A 35 9.63 0.15 5.98
CA VAL A 35 8.28 0.00 6.55
C VAL A 35 8.33 -0.12 8.07
N ALA A 36 9.29 -0.88 8.61
CA ALA A 36 9.45 -1.02 10.05
C ALA A 36 9.79 0.32 10.72
N GLU A 37 10.67 1.12 10.11
CA GLU A 37 11.01 2.47 10.60
C GLU A 37 9.80 3.41 10.58
N VAL A 38 9.04 3.43 9.47
CA VAL A 38 7.82 4.24 9.35
C VAL A 38 6.79 3.85 10.40
N ALA A 39 6.53 2.54 10.53
CA ALA A 39 5.58 2.03 11.50
C ALA A 39 5.96 2.39 12.95
N ALA A 40 7.25 2.29 13.30
CA ALA A 40 7.76 2.67 14.61
C ALA A 40 7.60 4.18 14.87
N ARG A 41 7.94 5.03 13.90
CA ARG A 41 7.83 6.49 14.03
C ARG A 41 6.38 6.96 14.17
N LEU A 42 5.48 6.36 13.40
CA LEU A 42 4.06 6.71 13.40
C LEU A 42 3.24 5.95 14.46
N ARG A 43 3.85 4.98 15.15
CA ARG A 43 3.20 4.10 16.14
C ARG A 43 1.98 3.38 15.57
N VAL A 44 2.13 2.86 14.35
CA VAL A 44 1.08 2.08 13.66
C VAL A 44 1.50 0.63 13.50
N ALA A 45 0.53 -0.28 13.44
CA ALA A 45 0.81 -1.71 13.25
C ALA A 45 1.10 -2.08 11.80
N ARG A 46 0.51 -1.36 10.83
CA ARG A 46 0.59 -1.68 9.40
C ARG A 46 0.61 -0.42 8.55
N VAL A 47 1.24 -0.50 7.40
CA VAL A 47 1.26 0.52 6.35
C VAL A 47 0.47 -0.03 5.16
N VAL A 48 -0.59 0.67 4.75
CA VAL A 48 -1.43 0.29 3.61
C VAL A 48 -1.19 1.28 2.47
N VAL A 49 -0.87 0.77 1.28
CA VAL A 49 -0.57 1.60 0.10
C VAL A 49 -1.33 1.12 -1.13
N GLY A 50 -1.58 2.06 -2.06
CA GLY A 50 -2.13 1.78 -3.38
C GLY A 50 -1.16 2.15 -4.50
N HIS A 51 -1.68 2.70 -5.59
CA HIS A 51 -0.97 3.27 -6.75
C HIS A 51 -0.24 2.24 -7.65
N SER A 52 0.29 1.19 -7.04
CA SER A 52 0.94 0.06 -7.73
C SER A 52 -0.05 -1.09 -7.81
N VAL A 53 -0.62 -1.30 -9.00
CA VAL A 53 -1.62 -2.34 -9.26
C VAL A 53 -0.99 -3.72 -9.03
N GLN A 54 -1.55 -4.47 -8.08
CA GLN A 54 -1.14 -5.83 -7.78
C GLN A 54 -1.69 -6.77 -8.85
N ARG A 55 -0.78 -7.52 -9.49
CA ARG A 55 -1.13 -8.47 -10.55
C ARG A 55 -1.96 -9.62 -9.99
N GLY A 56 -2.95 -10.07 -10.77
CA GLY A 56 -3.82 -11.19 -10.41
C GLY A 56 -5.02 -10.82 -9.55
N GLY A 57 -5.33 -9.53 -9.39
CA GLY A 57 -6.53 -9.08 -8.67
C GLY A 57 -6.51 -9.33 -7.16
N ARG A 58 -5.33 -9.66 -6.61
CA ARG A 58 -5.15 -9.97 -5.19
C ARG A 58 -4.29 -8.93 -4.50
N VAL A 59 -4.70 -8.54 -3.30
CA VAL A 59 -3.88 -7.74 -2.37
C VAL A 59 -2.58 -8.49 -2.07
N SER A 60 -1.45 -7.77 -2.06
CA SER A 60 -0.17 -8.34 -1.64
C SER A 60 0.16 -7.92 -0.22
N SER A 61 0.57 -8.89 0.58
CA SER A 61 1.10 -8.68 1.93
C SER A 61 2.60 -8.94 1.94
N ARG A 62 3.37 -8.01 2.52
CA ARG A 62 4.84 -8.11 2.65
C ARG A 62 5.24 -7.86 4.10
N CYS A 63 6.47 -8.24 4.43
CA CYS A 63 7.09 -7.93 5.74
C CYS A 63 6.27 -8.49 6.92
N GLY A 64 5.80 -9.73 6.80
CA GLY A 64 5.01 -10.37 7.84
C GLY A 64 3.65 -9.68 8.11
N GLY A 65 3.04 -9.06 7.10
CA GLY A 65 1.76 -8.36 7.25
C GLY A 65 1.87 -6.89 7.61
N GLN A 66 3.09 -6.36 7.80
CA GLN A 66 3.30 -4.96 8.16
C GLN A 66 3.11 -4.01 6.97
N LEU A 67 3.30 -4.48 5.73
CA LEU A 67 3.01 -3.74 4.50
C LEU A 67 1.88 -4.44 3.72
N VAL A 68 0.82 -3.69 3.41
CA VAL A 68 -0.30 -4.16 2.59
C VAL A 68 -0.40 -3.31 1.33
N MET A 69 -0.26 -3.95 0.16
CA MET A 69 -0.43 -3.31 -1.15
C MET A 69 -1.84 -3.62 -1.67
N ALA A 70 -2.72 -2.63 -1.59
CA ALA A 70 -4.17 -2.80 -1.67
C ALA A 70 -4.79 -2.52 -3.05
N ASP A 71 -4.04 -1.93 -3.97
CA ASP A 71 -4.55 -1.57 -5.29
C ASP A 71 -4.61 -2.80 -6.19
N VAL A 72 -5.81 -3.32 -6.42
CA VAL A 72 -6.06 -4.45 -7.33
C VAL A 72 -6.53 -4.00 -8.73
N GLY A 73 -6.65 -2.68 -8.98
CA GLY A 73 -7.09 -2.16 -10.27
C GLY A 73 -8.61 -2.18 -10.49
N ILE A 74 -9.38 -1.63 -9.55
CA ILE A 74 -10.87 -1.60 -9.55
C ILE A 74 -11.52 -1.05 -10.81
N SER A 75 -10.85 -0.14 -11.51
CA SER A 75 -11.38 0.40 -12.77
C SER A 75 -11.32 -0.66 -13.87
N ARG A 76 -12.42 -0.83 -14.60
CA ARG A 76 -12.49 -1.64 -15.84
C ARG A 76 -11.46 -1.22 -16.90
N ALA A 77 -10.97 0.03 -16.84
CA ALA A 77 -9.95 0.52 -17.75
C ALA A 77 -8.53 0.07 -17.37
N ILE A 78 -8.36 -0.56 -16.20
CA ILE A 78 -7.08 -1.04 -15.67
C ILE A 78 -7.09 -2.57 -15.56
N ALA A 79 -7.94 -3.12 -14.70
CA ALA A 79 -8.06 -4.58 -14.49
C ALA A 79 -9.51 -5.02 -14.23
N GLY A 80 -10.33 -4.16 -13.60
CA GLY A 80 -11.72 -4.49 -13.25
C GLY A 80 -11.87 -5.40 -12.03
N GLU A 81 -10.78 -5.61 -11.28
CA GLU A 81 -10.75 -6.48 -10.11
C GLU A 81 -11.13 -5.72 -8.84
N MET A 82 -11.95 -6.30 -7.98
CA MET A 82 -12.45 -5.64 -6.78
C MET A 82 -11.93 -6.30 -5.51
N ALA A 83 -11.44 -5.48 -4.58
CA ALA A 83 -11.09 -5.90 -3.23
C ALA A 83 -11.44 -4.81 -2.22
N VAL A 84 -11.85 -5.22 -1.02
CA VAL A 84 -12.11 -4.36 0.14
C VAL A 84 -11.25 -4.83 1.29
N LEU A 85 -10.51 -3.90 1.90
CA LEU A 85 -9.81 -4.13 3.16
C LEU A 85 -10.70 -3.74 4.32
N GLU A 86 -11.01 -4.70 5.17
CA GLU A 86 -11.69 -4.50 6.44
C GLU A 86 -10.66 -4.51 7.56
N CYS A 87 -10.72 -3.52 8.45
CA CYS A 87 -9.91 -3.47 9.67
C CYS A 87 -10.84 -3.33 10.87
N THR A 88 -10.92 -4.37 11.70
CA THR A 88 -11.79 -4.39 12.88
C THR A 88 -10.99 -4.90 14.07
N ALA A 89 -10.95 -4.10 15.15
CA ALA A 89 -10.21 -4.42 16.37
C ALA A 89 -8.75 -4.86 16.13
N GLY A 90 -8.07 -4.23 15.16
CA GLY A 90 -6.68 -4.53 14.79
C GLY A 90 -6.47 -5.77 13.90
N GLN A 91 -7.55 -6.50 13.59
CA GLN A 91 -7.54 -7.60 12.63
C GLN A 91 -7.84 -7.07 11.23
N MET A 92 -7.03 -7.46 10.24
CA MET A 92 -7.27 -7.12 8.85
C MET A 92 -7.76 -8.34 8.07
N ARG A 93 -8.76 -8.11 7.22
CA ARG A 93 -9.32 -9.08 6.29
C ARG A 93 -9.50 -8.43 4.93
N VAL A 94 -9.32 -9.21 3.88
CA VAL A 94 -9.64 -8.83 2.50
C VAL A 94 -10.92 -9.55 2.08
N LEU A 95 -11.82 -8.81 1.45
CA LEU A 95 -12.98 -9.35 0.75
C LEU A 95 -12.80 -9.08 -0.74
N TYR A 96 -12.90 -10.10 -1.58
CA TYR A 96 -12.72 -9.99 -3.02
C TYR A 96 -14.07 -9.99 -3.75
N GLY A 97 -14.10 -9.43 -4.97
CA GLY A 97 -15.31 -9.35 -5.80
C GLY A 97 -15.88 -10.71 -6.21
N ASP A 98 -15.06 -11.77 -6.16
CA ASP A 98 -15.45 -13.16 -6.39
C ASP A 98 -16.06 -13.85 -5.16
N GLY A 99 -16.22 -13.12 -4.05
CA GLY A 99 -16.76 -13.63 -2.78
C GLY A 99 -15.74 -14.35 -1.89
N GLN A 100 -14.49 -14.49 -2.32
CA GLN A 100 -13.43 -15.05 -1.47
C GLN A 100 -13.00 -14.05 -0.40
N SER A 101 -12.45 -14.56 0.70
CA SER A 101 -11.88 -13.72 1.76
C SER A 101 -10.61 -14.33 2.35
N GLU A 102 -9.72 -13.47 2.83
CA GLU A 102 -8.44 -13.84 3.42
C GLU A 102 -8.12 -12.95 4.61
N ARG A 103 -7.49 -13.50 5.65
CA ARG A 103 -7.00 -12.75 6.81
C ARG A 103 -5.53 -12.40 6.62
N LEU A 104 -5.17 -11.14 6.92
CA LEU A 104 -3.82 -10.58 6.77
C LEU A 104 -3.02 -10.50 8.08
#